data_AF-A0A800J622-F1
#
_entry.id   AF-A0A800J622-F1
#
_cell.length_a   1.000
_cell.length_b   1.000
_cell.length_c   1.000
_cell.angle_alpha   90.00
_cell.angle_beta   90.00
_cell.angle_gamma   90.00
#
_symmetry.space_group_name_H-M   'P 1'
#
loop_
_entity.id
_entity.type
_entity.pdbx_description
1 polymer ?
#
loop_
_entity_poly.entity_id
_entity_poly.type
_entity_poly.pdbx_seq_one_letter_code
_entity_poly.pdbx_strand_id
1 'polypeptide(L)'
;MPDFALERPHWSVGLRRVAGVDEAGRGCLAGPVVAAAAILPPDADLPGLDDSKKLTPERRDALYDRIHAEALAVGVGACSPAEIDELNILWAA
;
A
#
# COMPACT_ATOMS: atom_id res chain seq x y z
N MET A 1 0.59 -7.71 -15.24
CA MET A 1 1.58 -7.10 -14.34
C MET A 1 1.00 -5.79 -13.85
N PRO A 2 1.23 -5.41 -12.59
CA PRO A 2 0.93 -4.06 -12.15
C PRO A 2 1.66 -3.06 -13.06
N ASP A 3 0.96 -2.01 -13.46
CA ASP A 3 1.45 -0.92 -14.29
C ASP A 3 0.85 0.40 -13.82
N PHE A 4 1.29 1.51 -14.43
CA PHE A 4 0.82 2.85 -14.08
C PHE A 4 -0.45 3.29 -14.83
N ALA A 5 -1.30 2.38 -15.31
CA ALA A 5 -2.47 2.74 -16.12
C ALA A 5 -3.45 3.66 -15.37
N LEU A 6 -3.55 3.55 -14.05
CA LEU A 6 -4.46 4.35 -13.21
C LEU A 6 -3.86 5.74 -12.87
N GLU A 7 -2.55 5.83 -12.73
CA GLU A 7 -1.83 7.02 -12.34
C GLU A 7 -1.58 7.95 -13.54
N ARG A 8 -1.33 7.38 -14.73
CA ARG A 8 -1.03 8.13 -15.97
C ARG A 8 -2.07 9.22 -16.30
N PRO A 9 -3.40 8.99 -16.25
CA PRO A 9 -4.39 10.04 -16.49
C PRO A 9 -4.31 11.22 -15.52
N HIS A 10 -3.88 10.97 -14.28
CA HIS A 10 -3.74 12.02 -13.27
C HIS A 10 -2.44 12.81 -13.50
N TRP A 11 -1.36 12.12 -13.84
CA TRP A 11 -0.08 12.77 -14.16
C TRP A 11 -0.17 13.67 -15.39
N SER A 12 -0.95 13.28 -16.42
CA SER A 12 -1.09 14.06 -17.66
C SER A 12 -1.80 15.40 -17.45
N VAL A 13 -2.64 15.52 -16.42
CA VAL A 13 -3.33 16.77 -16.04
C VAL A 13 -2.60 17.55 -14.94
N GLY A 14 -1.37 17.16 -14.59
CA GLY A 14 -0.53 17.85 -13.61
C GLY A 14 -0.72 17.41 -12.16
N LEU A 15 -1.57 16.42 -11.87
CA LEU A 15 -1.71 15.82 -10.54
C LEU A 15 -0.59 14.81 -10.31
N ARG A 16 0.59 15.29 -9.91
CA ARG A 16 1.83 14.49 -9.84
C ARG A 16 1.95 13.58 -8.63
N ARG A 17 1.09 13.73 -7.62
CA ARG A 17 1.10 12.97 -6.38
C ARG A 17 -0.14 12.09 -6.32
N VAL A 18 -0.01 10.86 -6.80
CA VAL A 18 -1.05 9.84 -6.74
C VAL A 18 -0.60 8.81 -5.70
N ALA A 19 -1.44 8.55 -4.70
CA ALA A 19 -1.15 7.56 -3.67
C ALA A 19 -1.93 6.27 -3.96
N GLY A 20 -1.23 5.14 -3.99
CA GLY A 20 -1.86 3.82 -3.86
C GLY A 20 -2.09 3.52 -2.38
N VAL A 21 -3.23 2.93 -2.04
CA VAL A 21 -3.60 2.58 -0.67
C VAL A 21 -4.09 1.13 -0.63
N ASP A 22 -3.66 0.38 0.39
CA ASP A 22 -4.10 -1.00 0.65
C ASP A 22 -4.01 -1.30 2.16
N GLU A 23 -4.83 -2.25 2.62
CA GLU A 23 -4.89 -2.67 4.03
C GLU A 23 -4.51 -4.14 4.27
N ALA A 24 -4.06 -4.42 5.49
CA ALA A 24 -3.80 -5.76 5.99
C ALA A 24 -4.39 -5.93 7.40
N GLY A 25 -4.91 -7.13 7.70
CA GLY A 25 -5.47 -7.45 9.02
C GLY A 25 -7.00 -7.37 9.11
N ARG A 26 -7.70 -6.99 8.04
CA ARG A 26 -9.17 -6.90 8.06
C ARG A 26 -9.89 -8.20 8.47
N GLY A 27 -9.31 -9.36 8.14
CA GLY A 27 -9.90 -10.68 8.39
C GLY A 27 -9.27 -11.48 9.51
N CYS A 28 -8.28 -10.95 10.24
CA CYS A 28 -7.64 -11.69 11.33
C CYS A 28 -8.47 -11.62 12.63
N LEU A 29 -8.38 -12.67 13.45
CA LEU A 29 -9.08 -12.74 14.74
C LEU A 29 -8.41 -11.92 15.84
N ALA A 30 -7.16 -11.50 15.64
CA ALA A 30 -6.39 -10.75 16.63
C ALA A 30 -5.39 -9.83 15.93
N GLY A 31 -5.09 -8.71 16.57
CA GLY A 31 -4.20 -7.68 16.04
C GLY A 31 -4.95 -6.50 15.43
N PRO A 32 -4.23 -5.42 15.09
CA PRO A 32 -4.82 -4.26 14.44
C PRO A 32 -5.12 -4.53 12.96
N VAL A 33 -5.90 -3.64 12.37
CA VAL A 33 -5.88 -3.42 10.91
C VAL A 33 -4.87 -2.32 10.61
N VAL A 34 -4.05 -2.52 9.59
CA VAL A 34 -2.99 -1.60 9.17
C VAL A 34 -3.19 -1.23 7.71
N ALA A 35 -3.23 0.06 7.42
CA ALA A 35 -3.28 0.58 6.05
C ALA A 35 -1.99 1.33 5.73
N ALA A 36 -1.53 1.21 4.48
CA ALA A 36 -0.39 1.94 3.97
C ALA A 36 -0.77 2.75 2.74
N ALA A 37 -0.20 3.94 2.62
CA ALA A 37 -0.29 4.79 1.44
C ALA A 37 1.11 5.03 0.88
N ALA A 38 1.32 4.77 -0.40
CA ALA A 38 2.61 4.99 -1.06
C ALA A 38 2.43 5.87 -2.32
N ILE A 39 3.28 6.89 -2.46
CA ILE A 39 3.35 7.72 -3.66
C ILE A 39 4.63 7.34 -4.40
N LEU A 40 4.48 6.72 -5.57
CA LEU A 40 5.59 6.38 -6.44
C LEU A 40 5.84 7.48 -7.47
N PRO A 41 7.12 7.76 -7.82
CA PRO A 41 7.41 8.62 -8.94
C PRO A 41 7.05 7.93 -10.27
N PRO A 42 6.79 8.68 -11.37
CA PRO A 42 6.37 8.12 -12.66
C PRO A 42 7.36 7.16 -13.33
N ASP A 43 8.62 7.21 -12.91
CA ASP A 43 9.75 6.42 -13.37
C ASP A 43 10.20 5.33 -12.38
N ALA A 44 9.44 5.08 -11.31
CA ALA A 44 9.72 3.99 -10.38
C ALA A 44 9.78 2.64 -11.12
N ASP A 45 10.78 1.83 -10.79
CA ASP A 45 11.01 0.52 -11.39
C ASP A 45 11.05 -0.55 -10.30
N LEU A 46 9.92 -1.23 -10.13
CA LEU A 46 9.71 -2.27 -9.12
C LEU A 46 9.52 -3.64 -9.81
N PRO A 47 10.57 -4.25 -10.40
CA PRO A 47 10.49 -5.52 -11.08
C PRO A 47 10.11 -6.62 -10.10
N GLY A 48 9.16 -7.45 -10.53
CA GLY A 48 8.61 -8.51 -9.69
C GLY A 48 7.57 -8.03 -8.68
N LEU A 49 7.20 -6.74 -8.67
CA LEU A 49 6.00 -6.28 -7.98
C LEU A 49 4.77 -7.00 -8.56
N ASP A 50 3.98 -7.58 -7.68
CA ASP A 50 2.71 -8.25 -7.96
C ASP A 50 1.90 -8.25 -6.64
N ASP A 51 0.71 -8.84 -6.66
CA ASP A 51 -0.10 -9.08 -5.46
C ASP A 51 0.75 -9.73 -4.36
N SER A 52 0.77 -9.10 -3.18
CA SER A 52 1.61 -9.49 -2.04
C SER A 52 1.38 -10.94 -1.57
N LYS A 53 0.20 -11.50 -1.85
CA LYS A 53 -0.19 -12.88 -1.51
C LYS A 53 0.43 -13.90 -2.46
N LYS A 54 0.87 -13.49 -3.65
CA LYS A 54 1.58 -14.33 -4.62
C LYS A 54 3.10 -14.34 -4.42
N LEU A 55 3.61 -13.41 -3.62
CA LEU A 55 5.05 -13.24 -3.36
C LEU A 55 5.49 -14.08 -2.15
N THR A 56 6.71 -14.62 -2.22
CA THR A 56 7.34 -15.25 -1.05
C THR A 56 7.72 -14.17 -0.03
N PRO A 57 7.86 -14.51 1.26
CA PRO A 57 8.30 -13.56 2.28
C PRO A 57 9.59 -12.83 1.90
N GLU A 58 10.59 -13.55 1.40
CA GLU A 58 11.90 -13.00 1.04
C GLU A 58 11.80 -11.98 -0.11
N ARG A 59 10.92 -12.25 -1.08
CA ARG A 59 10.66 -11.32 -2.19
C ARG A 59 9.90 -10.08 -1.71
N ARG A 60 9.01 -10.24 -0.74
CA ARG A 60 8.26 -9.12 -0.16
C ARG A 60 9.18 -8.19 0.63
N ASP A 61 10.10 -8.75 1.41
CA ASP A 61 11.08 -7.97 2.17
C ASP A 61 12.01 -7.20 1.21
N ALA A 62 12.50 -7.86 0.14
CA ALA A 62 13.29 -7.18 -0.88
C ALA A 62 12.51 -6.07 -1.61
N LEU A 63 11.22 -6.27 -1.89
CA LEU A 63 10.37 -5.24 -2.48
C LEU A 63 10.06 -4.10 -1.50
N TYR A 64 9.89 -4.40 -0.21
CA TYR A 64 9.67 -3.39 0.83
C TYR A 64 10.84 -2.39 0.86
N ASP A 65 12.08 -2.88 0.90
CA ASP A 65 13.27 -2.03 0.91
C ASP A 65 13.34 -1.14 -0.35
N ARG A 66 13.01 -1.70 -1.51
CA ARG A 66 13.00 -0.97 -2.78
C ARG A 66 11.90 0.07 -2.84
N ILE A 67 10.69 -0.27 -2.42
CA ILE A 67 9.56 0.67 -2.37
C ILE A 67 9.93 1.83 -1.45
N HIS A 68 10.51 1.57 -0.30
CA HIS A 68 10.95 2.64 0.61
C HIS A 68 12.08 3.51 0.05
N ALA A 69 12.95 2.95 -0.78
CA ALA A 69 14.03 3.70 -1.43
C ALA A 69 13.54 4.56 -2.62
N GLU A 70 12.57 4.07 -3.39
CA GLU A 70 12.09 4.72 -4.61
C GLU A 70 10.85 5.61 -4.40
N ALA A 71 10.03 5.34 -3.38
CA ALA A 71 8.81 6.11 -3.13
C ALA A 71 9.12 7.55 -2.74
N LEU A 72 8.32 8.49 -3.26
CA LEU A 72 8.36 9.90 -2.87
C LEU A 72 7.87 10.11 -1.44
N ALA A 73 6.93 9.27 -0.99
CA ALA A 73 6.42 9.26 0.37
C ALA A 73 5.75 7.92 0.66
N VAL A 74 5.86 7.47 1.91
CA VAL A 74 5.12 6.34 2.47
C VAL A 74 4.52 6.76 3.80
N GLY A 75 3.23 6.48 4.00
CA GLY A 75 2.53 6.66 5.26
C GLY A 75 1.92 5.34 5.71
N VAL A 76 1.93 5.08 7.01
CA VAL A 76 1.31 3.89 7.61
C VAL A 76 0.39 4.34 8.74
N GLY A 77 -0.83 3.83 8.75
CA GLY A 77 -1.81 4.02 9.82
C GLY A 77 -2.29 2.67 10.33
N ALA A 78 -2.68 2.62 11.60
CA ALA A 78 -3.22 1.41 12.21
C ALA A 78 -4.39 1.75 13.11
N CYS A 79 -5.44 0.93 13.06
CA CYS A 79 -6.55 0.94 14.02
C CYS A 79 -6.42 -0.28 14.93
N SER A 80 -6.39 -0.02 16.23
CA SER A 80 -6.32 -1.02 17.28
C SER A 80 -7.58 -1.88 17.34
N PRO A 81 -7.53 -3.07 17.99
CA PRO A 81 -8.73 -3.87 18.24
C PRO A 81 -9.85 -3.11 18.94
N ALA A 82 -9.51 -2.20 19.87
CA ALA A 82 -10.52 -1.39 20.56
C ALA A 82 -11.23 -0.41 19.62
N GLU A 83 -10.50 0.22 18.69
CA GLU A 83 -11.08 1.07 17.66
C GLU A 83 -11.91 0.26 16.65
N ILE A 84 -11.49 -0.97 16.32
CA ILE A 84 -12.27 -1.90 15.48
C ILE A 84 -13.60 -2.26 16.16
N ASP A 85 -13.58 -2.57 17.45
CA ASP A 85 -14.78 -2.91 18.22
C ASP A 85 -15.75 -1.71 18.30
N GLU A 86 -15.24 -0.48 18.38
CA GLU A 86 -16.03 0.75 18.42
C GLU A 86 -16.61 1.12 17.04
N LEU A 87 -15.79 1.08 16.00
CA LEU A 87 -16.12 1.59 14.67
C LEU A 87 -16.73 0.54 13.74
N ASN A 88 -16.60 -0.74 14.07
CA ASN A 88 -16.72 -1.89 13.18
C ASN A 88 -15.64 -1.97 12.09
N ILE A 89 -15.42 -3.18 11.56
CA ILE A 89 -14.31 -3.49 10.66
C ILE A 89 -14.38 -2.77 9.29
N LEU A 90 -15.55 -2.28 8.87
CA LEU A 90 -15.66 -1.55 7.61
C LEU A 90 -15.14 -0.11 7.74
N TRP A 91 -15.30 0.52 8.91
CA TRP A 91 -14.86 1.89 9.14
C TRP A 91 -13.45 2.00 9.73
N ALA A 92 -12.97 0.93 10.36
CA ALA A 92 -11.62 0.86 10.89
C ALA A 92 -10.57 0.53 9.80
N ALA A 93 -10.98 -0.14 8.72
CA ALA A 93 -10.11 -0.62 7.63
C ALA A 93 -9.96 0.38 6.49
#